data_AF-A0A938PIL8-F1
#
_entry.id   AF-A0A938PIL8-F1
#
_cell.length_a   1.000
_cell.length_b   1.000
_cell.length_c   1.000
_cell.angle_alpha   90.00
_cell.angle_beta   90.00
_cell.angle_gamma   90.00
#
_symmetry.space_group_name_H-M   'P 1'
#
loop_
_entity.id
_entity.type
_entity.pdbx_description
1 polymer ?
#
loop_
_entity_poly.entity_id
_entity_poly.type
_entity_poly.pdbx_seq_one_letter_code
_entity_poly.pdbx_strand_id
1 'polypeptide(L)' 'ANFVFARHPAYAGVDLAAALRSRSIIVRHFKRPLRIDPFLRITVGTDAECTALLAALTAICG' A
#
# COMPACT_ATOMS: atom_id res chain seq x y z
N ALA A 1 -13.36 6.09 -10.73
CA ALA A 1 -12.80 5.82 -9.38
C ALA A 1 -11.28 5.94 -9.47
N ASN A 2 -10.63 6.65 -8.54
CA ASN A 2 -9.22 7.04 -8.65
C ASN A 2 -8.37 6.23 -7.69
N PHE A 3 -8.20 4.93 -7.96
CA PHE A 3 -7.38 4.05 -7.14
C PHE A 3 -6.69 2.99 -8.00
N VAL A 4 -5.61 2.42 -7.46
CA VAL A 4 -4.89 1.28 -8.04
C VAL A 4 -4.87 0.11 -7.08
N PHE A 5 -4.86 -1.10 -7.62
CA PHE A 5 -4.53 -2.32 -6.86
C PHE A 5 -3.07 -2.68 -7.13
N ALA A 6 -2.27 -2.75 -6.06
CA ALA A 6 -0.85 -3.05 -6.15
C ALA A 6 -0.50 -4.17 -5.16
N ARG A 7 0.47 -5.02 -5.52
CA ARG A 7 1.06 -6.02 -4.63
C ARG A 7 2.57 -6.01 -4.80
N HIS A 8 3.30 -6.37 -3.76
CA HIS A 8 4.74 -6.62 -3.85
C HIS A 8 4.99 -8.13 -3.88
N PRO A 9 5.86 -8.65 -4.75
CA PRO A 9 6.10 -10.10 -4.84
C PRO A 9 6.77 -10.69 -3.59
N ALA A 10 7.61 -9.92 -2.90
CA ALA A 10 8.38 -10.38 -1.73
C ALA A 10 7.77 -10.00 -0.36
N TYR A 11 6.75 -9.13 -0.31
CA TYR A 11 6.16 -8.65 0.95
C TYR A 11 4.66 -8.92 0.98
N ALA A 12 4.15 -9.39 2.11
CA ALA A 12 2.73 -9.60 2.29
C ALA A 12 1.97 -8.26 2.35
N GLY A 13 0.76 -8.22 1.79
CA GLY A 13 -0.07 -7.02 1.75
C GLY A 13 -0.43 -6.50 3.15
N VAL A 14 -0.64 -7.41 4.10
CA VAL A 14 -0.96 -7.04 5.50
C VAL A 14 0.20 -6.32 6.18
N ASP A 15 1.44 -6.79 5.96
CA ASP A 15 2.64 -6.22 6.59
C ASP A 15 2.98 -4.86 5.97
N LEU A 16 2.86 -4.73 4.65
CA LEU A 16 3.01 -3.45 3.96
C LEU A 16 1.96 -2.43 4.44
N ALA A 17 0.70 -2.84 4.59
CA ALA A 17 -0.34 -1.95 5.09
C ALA A 17 -0.05 -1.47 6.53
N ALA A 18 0.48 -2.36 7.38
CA ALA A 18 0.88 -2.00 8.74
C ALA A 18 2.07 -1.04 8.77
N ALA A 19 3.11 -1.31 7.97
CA ALA A 19 4.31 -0.49 7.88
C ALA A 19 4.04 0.90 7.26
N LEU A 20 3.11 0.99 6.30
CA LEU A 20 2.64 2.28 5.77
C LEU A 20 1.84 3.04 6.84
N ARG A 21 0.98 2.36 7.59
CA ARG A 21 0.17 2.98 8.65
C ARG A 21 1.03 3.56 9.78
N SER A 22 2.13 2.91 10.15
CA SER A 22 3.06 3.46 11.17
C SER A 22 3.78 4.73 10.70
N ARG A 23 3.79 5.00 9.39
CA ARG A 23 4.31 6.24 8.77
C ARG A 23 3.19 7.24 8.43
N SER A 24 2.02 7.10 9.05
CA SER A 24 0.82 7.93 8.80
C SER A 24 0.26 7.85 7.37
N ILE A 25 0.60 6.79 6.62
CA ILE A 25 0.07 6.55 5.27
C ILE A 25 -1.01 5.47 5.35
N ILE A 26 -2.26 5.85 5.11
CA ILE A 26 -3.40 4.94 5.26
C ILE A 26 -3.79 4.37 3.88
N VAL A 27 -3.53 3.08 3.69
CA VAL A 27 -4.01 2.30 2.53
C VAL A 27 -5.07 1.29 2.98
N ARG A 28 -5.84 0.77 2.02
CA ARG A 28 -6.82 -0.29 2.31
C ARG A 28 -6.28 -1.65 1.92
N HIS A 29 -6.20 -2.55 2.88
CA HIS A 29 -5.90 -3.97 2.67
C HIS A 29 -7.17 -4.80 2.91
N PHE A 30 -7.36 -5.85 2.12
CA PHE A 30 -8.52 -6.73 2.23
C PHE A 30 -8.08 -8.16 2.54
N LYS A 31 -8.36 -8.64 3.76
CA LYS A 31 -8.11 -10.03 4.16
C LYS A 31 -9.04 -11.06 3.50
N ARG A 32 -10.11 -10.59 2.84
CA ARG A 32 -11.13 -11.43 2.18
C ARG A 32 -11.66 -10.74 0.93
N PRO A 33 -11.90 -11.48 -0.17
CA PRO A 33 -11.57 -12.89 -0.40
C PRO A 33 -10.06 -13.16 -0.51
N LEU A 34 -9.60 -14.40 -0.27
CA LEU A 34 -8.17 -14.78 -0.20
C LEU A 34 -7.34 -14.34 -1.43
N ARG A 35 -7.96 -14.32 -2.61
CA ARG A 35 -7.32 -13.89 -3.88
C ARG A 35 -6.81 -12.44 -3.87
N ILE A 36 -7.39 -11.56 -3.05
CA ILE A 36 -6.99 -10.14 -2.95
C ILE A 36 -6.20 -9.84 -1.68
N ASP A 37 -5.94 -10.84 -0.85
CA ASP A 37 -5.11 -10.70 0.34
C ASP A 37 -3.68 -10.17 0.06
N PRO A 38 -3.00 -10.51 -1.04
CA PRO A 38 -1.69 -9.91 -1.31
C PRO A 38 -1.77 -8.45 -1.79
N PHE A 39 -2.96 -7.91 -2.07
CA PHE A 39 -3.12 -6.60 -2.70
C PHE A 39 -3.48 -5.49 -1.71
N LEU A 40 -2.89 -4.32 -1.97
CA LEU A 40 -3.25 -3.03 -1.42
C LEU A 40 -4.14 -2.30 -2.41
N ARG A 41 -5.21 -1.69 -1.93
CA ARG A 41 -5.98 -0.68 -2.67
C ARG A 41 -5.51 0.70 -2.25
N ILE A 42 -4.87 1.38 -3.17
CA ILE A 42 -4.23 2.68 -2.96
C ILE A 42 -5.04 3.73 -3.71
N THR A 43 -5.59 4.69 -2.99
CA THR A 43 -6.25 5.85 -3.61
C THR A 43 -5.19 6.77 -4.21
N VAL A 44 -5.42 7.26 -5.43
CA VAL A 44 -4.56 8.27 -6.07
C VAL A 44 -5.01 9.64 -5.56
N GLY A 45 -4.15 10.26 -4.75
CA GLY A 45 -4.35 11.59 -4.18
C GLY A 45 -3.58 12.66 -4.95
N THR A 46 -3.02 13.61 -4.21
CA THR A 46 -2.12 14.66 -4.70
C THR A 46 -0.72 14.12 -5.01
N ASP A 47 0.06 14.88 -5.78
CA ASP A 47 1.45 14.52 -6.11
C ASP A 47 2.34 14.42 -4.85
N ALA A 48 2.07 15.25 -3.84
CA ALA A 48 2.78 15.21 -2.56
C ALA A 48 2.50 13.91 -1.79
N GLU A 49 1.23 13.48 -1.74
CA GLU A 49 0.83 12.21 -1.12
C GLU A 49 1.42 11.01 -1.89
N CYS A 50 1.40 11.06 -3.23
CA CYS A 50 2.03 10.04 -4.06
C CYS A 50 3.55 9.96 -3.82
N THR A 51 4.23 11.10 -3.71
CA THR A 51 5.67 11.16 -3.43
C THR A 51 5.98 10.59 -2.04
N ALA A 52 5.20 10.94 -1.03
CA ALA A 52 5.35 10.40 0.32
C ALA A 52 5.13 8.88 0.37
N LEU A 53 4.14 8.38 -0.36
CA LEU A 53 3.89 6.94 -0.53
C LEU A 53 5.08 6.23 -1.17
N LEU A 54 5.61 6.76 -2.28
CA LEU A 54 6.74 6.17 -2.98
C LEU A 54 7.99 6.16 -2.09
N ALA A 55 8.29 7.25 -1.39
CA ALA A 55 9.41 7.31 -0.46
C ALA A 55 9.28 6.29 0.69
N ALA A 56 8.08 6.13 1.25
CA ALA A 56 7.82 5.15 2.29
C ALA A 56 7.97 3.71 1.77
N LEU A 57 7.44 3.41 0.58
CA LEU A 57 7.57 2.09 -0.05
C LEU A 57 9.04 1.77 -0.36
N THR A 58 9.82 2.72 -0.88
CA THR A 58 11.27 2.53 -1.10
C THR A 58 11.99 2.25 0.21
N ALA A 59 11.65 2.93 1.30
CA ALA A 59 12.28 2.69 2.61
C ALA A 59 11.83 1.40 3.31
N ILE A 60 10.74 0.76 2.86
CA ILE A 60 10.25 -0.52 3.41
C ILE A 60 10.73 -1.69 2.54
N CYS A 61 10.71 -1.53 1.23
CA CYS A 61 10.94 -2.60 0.26
C CYS A 61 12.32 -2.58 -0.41
N GLY A 62 12.99 -1.44 -0.41
CA GLY A 62 14.30 -1.23 -1.04
C GLY A 62 15.47 -1.79 -0.24
#